data_AF-A0A4P7BHL0-F1
#
_entry.id   AF-A0A4P7BHL0-F1
#
_cell.length_a   1.000
_cell.length_b   1.000
_cell.length_c   1.000
_cell.angle_alpha   90.00
_cell.angle_beta   90.00
_cell.angle_gamma   90.00
#
_symmetry.space_group_name_H-M   'P 1'
#
loop_
_entity.id
_entity.type
_entity.pdbx_description
1 polymer ?
#
loop_
_entity_poly.entity_id
_entity_poly.type
_entity_poly.pdbx_seq_one_letter_code
_entity_poly.pdbx_strand_id
1 'polypeptide(L)'
;MKTLHAQRGVVAVEAALLIAATLFLLPVLLYVSQVVYHAIVLDKAVYAAARIVAALPDAAYAPTAASETLPALGSGYINEAADEAGLQGTPAGRSTINCDGRTCQHGLPVMMTVNTSVHYADTVFGSSNVEGVPMGSVEITPGYLVTYAP
;
A
#
# COMPACT_ATOMS: atom_id res chain seq x y z
N MET A 1 -32.48 -50.63 -18.04
CA MET A 1 -31.41 -49.98 -17.24
C MET A 1 -30.30 -49.51 -18.19
N LYS A 2 -30.42 -48.32 -18.78
CA LYS A 2 -29.43 -47.73 -19.72
C LYS A 2 -29.48 -46.20 -19.62
N THR A 3 -29.09 -45.65 -18.48
CA THR A 3 -29.01 -44.17 -18.30
C THR A 3 -27.91 -43.73 -17.32
N LEU A 4 -27.51 -44.61 -16.39
CA LEU A 4 -26.52 -44.26 -15.36
C LEU A 4 -25.10 -43.93 -15.88
N HIS A 5 -24.68 -44.50 -17.02
CA HIS A 5 -23.34 -44.25 -17.57
C HIS A 5 -23.21 -42.88 -18.26
N ALA A 6 -24.25 -42.42 -18.96
CA ALA A 6 -24.23 -41.11 -19.61
C ALA A 6 -24.29 -39.96 -18.58
N GLN A 7 -25.03 -40.13 -17.48
CA GLN A 7 -25.11 -39.15 -16.40
C GLN A 7 -23.77 -38.95 -15.68
N ARG A 8 -22.94 -39.99 -15.55
CA ARG A 8 -21.60 -39.88 -14.96
C ARG A 8 -20.63 -39.05 -15.81
N GLY A 9 -20.76 -39.11 -17.13
CA GLY A 9 -19.91 -38.35 -18.06
C GLY A 9 -20.18 -36.84 -18.01
N VAL A 10 -21.45 -36.45 -17.93
CA VAL A 10 -21.84 -35.02 -17.83
C VAL A 10 -21.34 -34.40 -16.52
N VAL A 11 -21.51 -35.10 -15.41
CA VAL A 11 -21.03 -34.64 -14.09
C VAL A 11 -19.52 -34.45 -14.06
N ALA A 12 -18.75 -35.33 -14.73
CA ALA A 12 -17.30 -35.19 -14.80
C ALA A 12 -16.86 -33.95 -15.58
N VAL A 13 -17.57 -33.60 -16.67
CA VAL A 13 -17.28 -32.40 -17.48
C VAL A 13 -17.64 -31.13 -16.71
N GLU A 14 -18.80 -31.10 -16.04
CA GLU A 14 -19.20 -29.97 -15.19
C GLU A 14 -18.22 -29.75 -14.04
N ALA A 15 -17.78 -30.84 -13.37
CA ALA A 15 -16.78 -30.76 -12.31
C ALA A 15 -15.43 -30.24 -12.83
N ALA A 16 -14.98 -30.68 -14.01
CA ALA A 16 -13.74 -30.20 -14.61
C ALA A 16 -13.80 -28.70 -14.95
N LEU A 17 -14.93 -28.22 -15.46
CA LEU A 17 -15.15 -26.79 -15.71
C LEU A 17 -15.13 -25.96 -14.42
N LEU A 18 -15.76 -26.45 -13.35
CA LEU A 18 -15.73 -25.77 -12.05
C LEU A 18 -14.32 -25.73 -11.46
N ILE A 19 -13.55 -26.81 -11.59
CA ILE A 19 -12.15 -26.85 -11.14
C ILE A 19 -11.30 -25.87 -11.95
N ALA A 20 -11.47 -25.83 -13.28
CA ALA A 20 -10.74 -24.89 -14.13
C ALA A 20 -11.09 -23.42 -13.79
N ALA A 21 -12.38 -23.12 -13.59
CA ALA A 21 -12.83 -21.79 -13.22
C ALA A 21 -12.31 -21.36 -11.84
N THR A 22 -12.34 -22.26 -10.85
CA THR A 22 -11.84 -21.97 -9.50
C THR A 22 -10.31 -21.79 -9.48
N LEU A 23 -9.56 -22.61 -10.22
CA LEU A 23 -8.11 -22.43 -10.39
C LEU A 23 -7.75 -21.08 -11.01
N PHE A 24 -8.59 -20.56 -11.91
CA PHE A 24 -8.37 -19.25 -12.52
C PHE A 24 -8.78 -18.08 -11.61
N LEU A 25 -9.86 -18.24 -10.84
CA LEU A 25 -10.35 -17.22 -9.91
C LEU A 25 -9.49 -17.08 -8.65
N LEU A 26 -8.89 -18.17 -8.18
CA LEU A 26 -8.08 -18.18 -6.95
C LEU A 26 -6.93 -17.15 -6.96
N PRO A 27 -6.06 -17.08 -7.98
CA PRO A 27 -4.97 -16.09 -7.99
C PRO A 27 -5.49 -14.65 -8.04
N VAL A 28 -6.61 -14.41 -8.72
CA VAL A 28 -7.24 -13.07 -8.76
C VAL A 28 -7.72 -12.65 -7.38
N LEU A 29 -8.40 -13.56 -6.67
CA LEU A 29 -8.86 -13.29 -5.30
C LEU A 29 -7.70 -13.06 -4.33
N LEU A 30 -6.64 -13.88 -4.44
CA LEU A 30 -5.43 -13.70 -3.64
C LEU A 30 -4.76 -12.36 -3.92
N TYR A 31 -4.61 -11.98 -5.20
CA TYR A 31 -4.06 -10.69 -5.60
C TYR A 31 -4.85 -9.52 -5.03
N VAL A 32 -6.18 -9.51 -5.20
CA VAL A 32 -7.04 -8.45 -4.66
C VAL A 32 -6.93 -8.39 -3.14
N SER A 33 -6.93 -9.54 -2.46
CA SER A 33 -6.80 -9.58 -1.00
C SER A 33 -5.48 -9.00 -0.51
N GLN A 34 -4.38 -9.26 -1.22
CA GLN A 34 -3.06 -8.74 -0.91
C GLN A 34 -2.98 -7.23 -1.14
N VAL A 35 -3.50 -6.72 -2.26
CA VAL A 35 -3.56 -5.27 -2.55
C VAL A 35 -4.37 -4.53 -1.48
N VAL A 36 -5.54 -5.08 -1.11
CA VAL A 36 -6.40 -4.46 -0.07
C VAL A 36 -5.72 -4.49 1.30
N TYR A 37 -5.09 -5.61 1.67
CA TYR A 37 -4.35 -5.71 2.93
C TYR A 37 -3.25 -4.66 3.02
N HIS A 38 -2.45 -4.55 1.96
CA HIS A 38 -1.35 -3.58 1.85
C HIS A 38 -1.83 -2.13 1.86
N ALA A 39 -2.93 -1.84 1.18
CA ALA A 39 -3.56 -0.52 1.22
C ALA A 39 -3.95 -0.13 2.64
N ILE A 40 -4.56 -1.06 3.40
CA ILE A 40 -4.99 -0.82 4.79
C ILE A 40 -3.79 -0.62 5.72
N VAL A 41 -2.73 -1.41 5.57
CA VAL A 41 -1.52 -1.25 6.37
C VAL A 41 -0.90 0.13 6.12
N LEU A 42 -0.72 0.50 4.86
CA LEU A 42 -0.10 1.75 4.48
C LEU A 42 -0.93 2.95 4.95
N ASP A 43 -2.25 2.88 4.79
CA ASP A 43 -3.20 3.89 5.26
C ASP A 43 -3.08 4.12 6.78
N LYS A 44 -3.05 3.03 7.56
CA LYS A 44 -2.85 3.09 9.01
C LYS A 44 -1.47 3.60 9.39
N ALA A 45 -0.42 3.22 8.65
CA ALA A 45 0.95 3.65 8.89
C ALA A 45 1.10 5.16 8.67
N VAL A 46 0.55 5.70 7.58
CA VAL A 46 0.57 7.14 7.32
C VAL A 46 -0.22 7.90 8.37
N TYR A 47 -1.40 7.40 8.76
CA TYR A 47 -2.18 8.00 9.83
C TYR A 47 -1.40 8.03 11.16
N ALA A 48 -0.76 6.91 11.53
CA ALA A 48 0.05 6.82 12.74
C ALA A 48 1.26 7.76 12.68
N ALA A 49 1.97 7.80 11.55
CA ALA A 49 3.08 8.71 11.34
C ALA A 49 2.65 10.17 11.46
N ALA A 50 1.54 10.56 10.82
CA ALA A 50 1.00 11.91 10.90
C ALA A 50 0.62 12.30 12.34
N ARG A 51 0.03 11.36 13.09
CA ARG A 51 -0.29 11.56 14.51
C ARG A 51 0.94 11.70 15.40
N ILE A 52 1.96 10.86 15.20
CA ILE A 52 3.21 10.90 15.97
C ILE A 52 3.94 12.21 15.68
N VAL A 53 4.04 12.57 14.40
CA VAL A 53 4.66 13.82 13.96
C VAL A 53 3.93 15.00 14.59
N ALA A 54 2.60 15.06 14.55
CA ALA A 54 1.84 16.14 15.17
C ALA A 54 1.92 16.19 16.71
N ALA A 55 2.25 15.08 17.36
CA ALA A 55 2.42 14.98 18.82
C ALA A 55 3.82 15.35 19.31
N LEU A 56 4.76 15.66 18.40
CA LEU A 56 6.11 16.07 18.78
C LEU A 56 6.08 17.42 19.50
N PRO A 57 7.01 17.65 20.45
CA PRO A 57 7.12 18.93 21.16
C PRO A 57 7.58 20.04 20.21
N ASP A 58 7.24 21.29 20.55
CA ASP A 58 7.53 22.49 19.75
C ASP A 58 9.00 22.61 19.33
N ALA A 59 9.91 22.17 20.21
CA ALA A 59 11.35 22.16 19.97
C ALA A 59 11.76 21.27 18.77
N ALA A 60 10.96 20.26 18.42
CA ALA A 60 11.18 19.39 17.27
C ALA A 60 10.86 20.06 15.93
N TYR A 61 10.02 21.12 15.93
CA TYR A 61 9.71 21.91 14.73
C TYR A 61 10.67 23.09 14.54
N ALA A 62 11.71 23.20 15.35
CA ALA A 62 12.74 24.21 15.16
C ALA A 62 13.38 24.05 13.76
N PRO A 63 13.61 25.15 13.03
CA PRO A 63 13.84 25.15 11.58
C PRO A 63 15.04 24.30 11.11
N THR A 64 16.07 24.17 11.92
CA THR A 64 17.25 23.34 11.61
C THR A 64 17.02 21.84 11.85
N ALA A 65 16.19 21.48 12.83
CA ALA A 65 15.88 20.09 13.14
C ALA A 65 14.72 19.54 12.30
N ALA A 66 13.69 20.36 12.05
CA ALA A 66 12.44 19.95 11.42
C ALA A 66 12.60 19.41 10.00
N SER A 67 13.50 20.01 9.21
CA SER A 67 13.65 19.67 7.78
C SER A 67 14.30 18.31 7.52
N GLU A 68 15.09 17.81 8.46
CA GLU A 68 15.75 16.49 8.35
C GLU A 68 15.09 15.45 9.25
N THR A 69 14.75 15.81 10.49
CA THR A 69 14.26 14.85 11.48
C THR A 69 12.82 14.42 11.22
N LEU A 70 11.90 15.34 10.86
CA LEU A 70 10.49 14.98 10.66
C LEU A 70 10.32 14.02 9.47
N PRO A 71 10.91 14.28 8.29
CA PRO A 71 10.84 13.33 7.17
C PRO A 71 11.52 12.00 7.51
N ALA A 72 12.66 12.00 8.21
CA ALA A 72 13.32 10.78 8.63
C ALA A 72 12.47 9.95 9.62
N LEU A 73 11.81 10.62 10.57
CA LEU A 73 10.95 9.95 11.55
C LEU A 73 9.72 9.34 10.88
N GLY A 74 9.00 10.14 10.07
CA GLY A 74 7.79 9.67 9.39
C GLY A 74 8.08 8.60 8.33
N SER A 75 9.17 8.75 7.57
CA SER A 75 9.62 7.70 6.63
C SER A 75 10.01 6.42 7.37
N GLY A 76 10.70 6.54 8.51
CA GLY A 76 11.07 5.40 9.36
C GLY A 76 9.85 4.58 9.79
N TYR A 77 8.81 5.22 10.34
CA TYR A 77 7.59 4.54 10.75
C TYR A 77 6.83 3.88 9.59
N ILE A 78 6.78 4.54 8.44
CA ILE A 78 6.11 4.00 7.25
C ILE A 78 6.89 2.80 6.71
N ASN A 79 8.22 2.88 6.67
CA ASN A 79 9.09 1.80 6.21
C ASN A 79 9.03 0.60 7.16
N GLU A 80 9.04 0.82 8.47
CA GLU A 80 8.92 -0.24 9.47
C GLU A 80 7.58 -0.98 9.33
N ALA A 81 6.47 -0.24 9.22
CA ALA A 81 5.15 -0.84 9.01
C ALA A 81 5.05 -1.57 7.66
N ALA A 82 5.72 -1.06 6.62
CA ALA A 82 5.80 -1.70 5.32
C ALA A 82 6.58 -3.02 5.38
N ASP A 83 7.72 -3.03 6.07
CA ASP A 83 8.57 -4.21 6.26
C ASP A 83 7.84 -5.29 7.08
N GLU A 84 7.16 -4.90 8.16
CA GLU A 84 6.37 -5.82 9.00
C GLU A 84 5.23 -6.50 8.24
N ALA A 85 4.58 -5.77 7.33
CA ALA A 85 3.53 -6.32 6.47
C ALA A 85 4.08 -7.08 5.25
N GLY A 86 5.40 -7.20 5.12
CA GLY A 86 6.05 -7.94 4.05
C GLY A 86 5.82 -7.31 2.68
N LEU A 87 5.69 -5.98 2.60
CA LEU A 87 5.60 -5.26 1.34
C LEU A 87 6.93 -5.47 0.59
N GLN A 88 6.90 -6.35 -0.42
CA GLN A 88 8.07 -6.60 -1.25
C GLN A 88 8.24 -5.44 -2.24
N GLY A 89 9.12 -4.51 -1.87
CA GLY A 89 9.48 -3.35 -2.66
C GLY A 89 9.84 -2.22 -1.72
N THR A 90 11.01 -1.62 -1.89
CA THR A 90 11.28 -0.32 -1.26
C THR A 90 10.13 0.60 -1.64
N PRO A 91 9.48 1.31 -0.69
CA PRO A 91 8.54 2.37 -1.02
C PRO A 91 9.29 3.41 -1.86
N ALA A 92 9.27 3.22 -3.18
CA ALA A 92 9.98 4.06 -4.12
C ALA A 92 9.33 5.45 -4.21
N GLY A 93 8.11 5.57 -3.70
CA GLY A 93 7.48 6.84 -3.42
C GLY A 93 8.01 7.43 -2.12
N ARG A 94 8.76 8.52 -2.25
CA ARG A 94 9.17 9.35 -1.12
C ARG A 94 7.97 9.68 -0.24
N SER A 95 7.99 9.21 1.01
CA SER A 95 7.14 9.80 2.04
C SER A 95 7.52 11.27 2.17
N THR A 96 6.58 12.16 1.85
CA THR A 96 6.78 13.61 1.88
C THR A 96 5.94 14.18 3.01
N ILE A 97 6.61 14.90 3.91
CA ILE A 97 5.96 15.62 5.00
C ILE A 97 6.06 17.12 4.69
N ASN A 98 4.90 17.76 4.58
CA ASN A 98 4.78 19.18 4.34
C ASN A 98 4.12 19.87 5.54
N CYS A 99 4.62 21.07 5.85
CA CYS A 99 4.13 22.00 6.84
C CYS A 99 3.49 23.18 6.11
N ASP A 100 2.20 23.44 6.34
CA ASP A 100 1.42 24.52 5.69
C ASP A 100 1.55 24.52 4.15
N GLY A 101 1.62 23.32 3.56
CA GLY A 101 1.79 23.13 2.12
C GLY A 101 3.20 23.39 1.58
N ARG A 102 4.21 23.55 2.44
CA ARG A 102 5.63 23.73 2.08
C ARG A 102 6.53 22.77 2.86
N THR A 103 7.83 22.75 2.55
CA THR A 103 8.81 22.03 3.36
C THR A 103 8.86 22.61 4.77
N CYS A 104 8.94 21.74 5.78
CA CYS A 104 9.06 22.14 7.19
C CYS A 104 10.40 22.85 7.46
N GLN A 105 10.44 24.16 7.26
CA GLN A 105 11.65 24.99 7.41
C GLN A 105 11.41 26.29 8.19
N HIS A 106 10.17 26.74 8.42
CA HIS A 106 9.91 28.06 8.99
C HIS A 106 8.71 28.05 9.97
N GLY A 107 9.01 28.17 11.26
CA GLY A 107 7.99 28.36 12.31
C GLY A 107 7.22 27.09 12.71
N LEU A 108 6.36 27.24 13.72
CA LEU A 108 5.42 26.20 14.13
C LEU A 108 4.33 26.06 13.06
N PRO A 109 4.15 24.87 12.47
CA PRO A 109 3.16 24.67 11.41
C PRO A 109 1.74 24.67 11.98
N VAL A 110 0.79 25.23 11.23
CA VAL A 110 -0.65 25.14 11.55
C VAL A 110 -1.24 23.85 11.00
N MET A 111 -0.75 23.39 9.85
CA MET A 111 -1.18 22.17 9.19
C MET A 111 0.02 21.32 8.80
N MET A 112 -0.11 20.01 8.99
CA MET A 112 0.86 19.02 8.53
C MET A 112 0.19 18.08 7.55
N THR A 113 0.86 17.81 6.44
CA THR A 113 0.44 16.85 5.44
C THR A 113 1.50 15.77 5.30
N VAL A 114 1.14 14.54 5.60
CA VAL A 114 2.00 13.36 5.38
C VAL A 114 1.42 12.61 4.20
N ASN A 115 2.19 12.55 3.12
CA ASN A 115 1.86 11.75 1.94
C ASN A 115 2.92 10.67 1.79
N THR A 116 2.50 9.47 1.43
CA THR A 116 3.42 8.43 0.98
C THR A 116 2.88 7.84 -0.31
N SER A 117 3.75 7.34 -1.19
CA SER A 117 3.32 6.49 -2.27
C SER A 117 4.11 5.19 -2.26
N VAL A 118 3.42 4.09 -2.56
CA VAL A 118 4.06 2.79 -2.72
C VAL A 118 3.67 2.25 -4.08
N HIS A 119 4.69 1.85 -4.83
CA HIS A 119 4.52 1.20 -6.12
C HIS A 119 4.60 -0.30 -5.93
N TYR A 120 3.54 -1.01 -6.30
CA TYR A 120 3.52 -2.47 -6.32
C TYR A 120 3.82 -2.96 -7.72
N ALA A 121 4.86 -3.79 -7.84
CA ALA A 121 5.07 -4.62 -9.01
C ALA A 121 4.30 -5.93 -8.82
N ASP A 122 3.52 -6.31 -9.82
CA ASP A 122 2.75 -7.56 -9.81
C ASP A 122 3.69 -8.79 -9.82
N THR A 123 3.70 -9.54 -8.72
CA THR A 123 4.47 -10.79 -8.60
C THR A 123 3.68 -12.03 -9.01
N VAL A 124 2.36 -11.92 -9.18
CA VAL A 124 1.46 -13.06 -9.44
C VAL A 124 1.47 -13.43 -10.92
N PHE A 125 1.47 -12.45 -11.83
CA PHE A 125 1.63 -12.71 -13.27
C PHE A 125 3.09 -12.73 -13.74
N GLY A 126 4.03 -12.48 -12.81
CA GLY A 126 5.46 -12.47 -13.05
C GLY A 126 5.92 -11.18 -13.73
N SER A 127 7.09 -10.69 -13.33
CA SER A 127 7.77 -9.52 -13.92
C SER A 127 8.34 -9.76 -15.32
N SER A 128 7.98 -10.88 -15.97
CA SER A 128 8.38 -11.11 -17.35
C SER A 128 7.67 -10.09 -18.23
N ASN A 129 8.43 -9.12 -18.72
CA ASN A 129 8.06 -8.24 -19.82
C ASN A 129 7.67 -9.10 -21.03
N VAL A 130 6.42 -9.54 -21.09
CA VAL A 130 5.85 -10.14 -22.30
C VAL A 130 5.55 -8.96 -23.22
N GLU A 131 6.51 -8.66 -24.09
CA GLU A 131 6.39 -7.84 -25.31
C GLU A 131 5.23 -6.84 -25.34
N GLY A 132 5.32 -5.79 -24.51
CA GLY A 132 4.48 -4.59 -24.67
C GLY A 132 3.10 -4.63 -24.01
N VAL A 133 2.79 -5.63 -23.17
CA VAL A 133 1.62 -5.55 -22.28
C VAL A 133 2.06 -4.98 -20.93
N PRO A 134 1.63 -3.75 -20.55
CA PRO A 134 1.95 -3.21 -19.24
C PRO A 134 1.29 -4.10 -18.18
N MET A 135 2.09 -4.92 -17.49
CA MET A 135 1.62 -5.60 -16.30
C MET A 135 1.37 -4.55 -15.22
N GLY A 136 0.15 -4.55 -14.68
CA GLY A 136 -0.41 -3.43 -13.94
C GLY A 136 0.39 -3.09 -12.68
N SER A 137 1.20 -2.05 -12.75
CA SER A 137 1.72 -1.41 -11.55
C SER A 137 0.58 -0.69 -10.86
N VAL A 138 0.30 -1.04 -9.61
CA VAL A 138 -0.65 -0.30 -8.77
C VAL A 138 0.15 0.64 -7.90
N GLU A 139 -0.08 1.95 -8.06
CA GLU A 139 0.41 2.97 -7.14
C GLU A 139 -0.67 3.24 -6.10
N ILE A 140 -0.30 3.10 -4.82
CA ILE A 140 -1.16 3.43 -3.68
C ILE A 140 -0.57 4.65 -3.00
N THR A 141 -1.32 5.76 -2.97
CA THR A 141 -0.87 7.05 -2.45
C THR A 141 -1.78 7.53 -1.32
N PRO A 142 -1.65 7.00 -0.09
CA PRO A 142 -2.37 7.54 1.05
C PRO A 142 -1.78 8.88 1.49
N GLY A 143 -2.67 9.82 1.81
CA GLY A 143 -2.33 11.16 2.25
C GLY A 143 -3.22 11.61 3.39
N TYR A 144 -2.61 12.14 4.43
CA TYR A 144 -3.31 12.62 5.62
C TYR A 144 -2.95 14.06 5.92
N LEU A 145 -3.99 14.85 6.24
CA LEU A 145 -3.85 16.22 6.73
C LEU A 145 -4.23 16.25 8.21
N VAL A 146 -3.29 16.71 9.04
CA VAL A 146 -3.48 16.88 10.48
C VAL A 146 -3.30 18.35 10.81
N THR A 147 -4.31 18.94 11.45
CA THR A 147 -4.24 20.31 11.95
C THR A 147 -3.56 20.31 13.31
N TYR A 148 -2.49 21.08 13.44
CA TYR A 148 -1.81 21.30 14.69
C TYR A 148 -2.59 22.39 15.47
N ALA A 149 -3.11 22.04 16.64
CA ALA A 149 -3.75 22.98 17.55
C ALA A 149 -2.70 23.39 18.60
N PRO A 150 -2.26 24.66 18.61
CA PRO A 150 -1.26 25.16 19.56
C PRO A 150 -1.78 25.17 21.00
#